data_AF-A0A0B1TRM0-F1
#
_entry.id   AF-A0A0B1TRM0-F1
#
_cell.length_a   1.000
_cell.length_b   1.000
_cell.length_c   1.000
_cell.angle_alpha   90.00
_cell.angle_beta   90.00
_cell.angle_gamma   90.00
#
_symmetry.space_group_name_H-M   'P 1'
#
loop_
_entity.id
_entity.type
_entity.pdbx_description
1 polymer ?
#
loop_
_entity_poly.entity_id
_entity_poly.type
_entity_poly.pdbx_seq_one_letter_code
_entity_poly.pdbx_strand_id
1 'polypeptide(L)'
;MRLVYLVMLVLYGRASSNTESCCRNRGVSEACSRALCRLASPPGDNERYTIFEPRIGCDQFLPEIAECIVDGRDSTECCRTNAIQDDENSCLGLCRGSPDGVNHWIRYQSCLSINLASMYSCILSSHSNTPTPPQLMRIASKTGTTVEIQWSPPAKHPELVHIYKVSGHKHEEVTHSTKLLTISLTNLKQDTLYSVYVVAHASDISRKSTPSDVLHFSTSFSDNVGVKYSSKVYLPKEASGASLACHLRMGVGTKMHMVWEKKVGSAYRRVDGPRFKTTTYASEEGPLVLVSALDIRDLDSSDFGIYKCHVRGNSNEYGEVHLVAHSYASGPPPPNPPETLLECCSRSVVRAHCNSVCRAGSTRERGLKPGNFLPRIRCLDVFQSLLRCTLSEMNNPGCCIRKKIPYHCLGMCDSNFELTTQSGSNCLEYQNEVRQCQAEVLDTRPEAVSNLHVKNEADVAVLNWERSENTEVYHIYHRRRKGPYRFLSTTKTTARVRNADEIVVLAVNAYGAGSANRIAFEDNEWIGNYD
;
A
#
# COMPACT_ATOMS: atom_id res chain seq x y z
N MET A 1 29.07 43.71 -24.36
CA MET A 1 27.72 43.31 -24.82
C MET A 1 27.69 42.02 -25.64
N ARG A 2 28.49 41.85 -26.71
CA ARG A 2 28.48 40.63 -27.54
C ARG A 2 28.89 39.33 -26.81
N LEU A 3 29.83 39.39 -25.87
CA LEU A 3 30.31 38.20 -25.13
C LEU A 3 29.25 37.64 -24.15
N VAL A 4 28.53 38.53 -23.44
CA VAL A 4 27.43 38.16 -22.53
C VAL A 4 26.27 37.53 -23.30
N TYR A 5 25.96 38.09 -24.48
CA TYR A 5 24.92 37.56 -25.36
C TYR A 5 25.24 36.14 -25.86
N LEU A 6 26.51 35.89 -26.22
CA LEU A 6 27.00 34.56 -26.64
C LEU A 6 26.99 33.53 -25.50
N VAL A 7 27.39 33.92 -24.28
CA VAL A 7 27.35 33.02 -23.10
C VAL A 7 25.91 32.66 -22.74
N MET A 8 24.99 33.62 -22.81
CA MET A 8 23.57 33.38 -22.58
C MET A 8 22.97 32.43 -23.62
N LEU A 9 23.27 32.62 -24.91
CA LEU A 9 22.84 31.70 -25.99
C LEU A 9 23.34 30.26 -25.78
N VAL A 10 24.57 30.07 -25.30
CA VAL A 10 25.14 28.73 -25.02
C VAL A 10 24.49 28.07 -23.80
N LEU A 11 24.18 28.83 -22.75
CA LEU A 11 23.47 28.33 -21.56
C LEU A 11 22.01 27.96 -21.88
N TYR A 12 21.32 28.79 -22.68
CA TYR A 12 19.96 28.52 -23.14
C TYR A 12 19.87 27.27 -24.06
N GLY A 13 20.87 27.06 -24.93
CA GLY A 13 20.94 25.86 -25.76
C GLY A 13 21.14 24.57 -24.96
N ARG A 14 21.95 24.60 -23.90
CA ARG A 14 22.17 23.44 -23.01
C ARG A 14 20.94 23.11 -22.16
N ALA A 15 20.23 24.12 -21.64
CA ALA A 15 18.97 23.92 -20.92
C ALA A 15 17.92 23.25 -21.82
N SER A 16 17.72 23.75 -23.04
CA SER A 16 16.75 23.20 -24.00
C SER A 16 17.07 21.75 -24.41
N SER A 17 18.34 21.39 -24.60
CA SER A 17 18.75 20.01 -24.92
C SER A 17 18.52 19.03 -23.76
N ASN A 18 18.68 19.50 -22.52
CA ASN A 18 18.45 18.69 -21.32
C ASN A 18 16.95 18.47 -21.06
N THR A 19 16.11 19.49 -21.32
CA THR A 19 14.66 19.39 -21.17
C THR A 19 14.03 18.43 -22.18
N GLU A 20 14.43 18.50 -23.45
CA GLU A 20 13.92 17.58 -24.48
C GLU A 20 14.30 16.11 -24.16
N SER A 21 15.54 15.89 -23.71
CA SER A 21 16.01 14.58 -23.27
C SER A 21 15.23 14.06 -22.06
N CYS A 22 14.92 14.94 -21.09
CA CYS A 22 14.07 14.60 -19.94
C CYS A 22 12.69 14.10 -20.40
N CYS A 23 12.03 14.82 -21.31
CA CYS A 23 10.71 14.45 -21.80
C CYS A 23 10.73 13.09 -22.50
N ARG A 24 11.68 12.86 -23.41
CA ARG A 24 11.81 11.58 -24.13
C ARG A 24 12.04 10.41 -23.17
N ASN A 25 12.90 10.59 -22.16
CA ASN A 25 13.17 9.57 -21.15
C ASN A 25 11.96 9.26 -20.25
N ARG A 26 10.97 10.16 -20.21
CA ARG A 26 9.72 9.99 -19.47
C ARG A 26 8.55 9.51 -20.34
N GLY A 27 8.83 9.09 -21.57
CA GLY A 27 7.82 8.51 -22.46
C GLY A 27 6.97 9.53 -23.21
N VAL A 28 7.33 10.82 -23.16
CA VAL A 28 6.68 11.84 -24.00
C VAL A 28 6.98 11.54 -25.47
N SER A 29 5.94 11.51 -26.30
CA SER A 29 6.08 11.23 -27.73
C SER A 29 7.05 12.21 -28.40
N GLU A 30 7.70 11.80 -29.48
CA GLU A 30 8.65 12.66 -30.18
C GLU A 30 7.99 13.95 -30.69
N ALA A 31 6.74 13.87 -31.17
CA ALA A 31 5.97 15.03 -31.61
C ALA A 31 5.74 16.01 -30.46
N CYS A 32 5.28 15.54 -29.29
CA CYS A 32 5.00 16.38 -28.14
C CYS A 32 6.28 16.92 -27.47
N SER A 33 7.34 16.12 -27.44
CA SER A 33 8.64 16.54 -26.93
C SER A 33 9.24 17.68 -27.77
N ARG A 34 9.16 17.59 -29.09
CA ARG A 34 9.61 18.68 -29.97
C ARG A 34 8.74 19.93 -29.83
N ALA A 35 7.43 19.76 -29.67
CA ALA A 35 6.49 20.87 -29.56
C ALA A 35 6.57 21.62 -28.22
N LEU A 36 6.67 20.92 -27.09
CA LEU A 36 6.49 21.53 -25.76
C LEU A 36 7.71 21.45 -24.85
N CYS A 37 8.73 20.64 -25.16
CA CYS A 37 9.93 20.52 -24.31
C CYS A 37 11.10 21.39 -24.77
N ARG A 38 10.88 22.26 -25.77
CA ARG A 38 11.87 23.21 -26.28
C ARG A 38 11.52 24.62 -25.85
N LEU A 39 11.95 24.99 -24.64
CA LEU A 39 11.67 26.29 -24.03
C LEU A 39 12.11 27.49 -24.88
N ALA A 40 13.19 27.35 -25.65
CA ALA A 40 13.70 28.40 -26.53
C ALA A 40 12.92 28.56 -27.84
N SER A 41 12.00 27.63 -28.14
CA SER A 41 11.21 27.61 -29.37
C SER A 41 9.79 27.14 -29.06
N PRO A 42 9.00 27.93 -28.30
CA PRO A 42 7.61 27.60 -28.01
C PRO A 42 6.78 27.46 -29.30
N PRO A 43 5.72 26.65 -29.30
CA PRO A 43 4.87 26.47 -30.46
C PRO A 43 4.19 27.79 -30.86
N GLY A 44 4.05 27.98 -32.16
CA GLY A 44 3.36 29.14 -32.75
C GLY A 44 1.85 29.10 -32.48
N ASP A 45 1.16 30.21 -32.74
CA ASP A 45 -0.25 30.39 -32.33
C ASP A 45 -1.17 29.28 -32.86
N ASN A 46 -1.03 28.87 -34.13
CA ASN A 46 -1.83 27.77 -34.70
C ASN A 46 -1.42 26.40 -34.15
N GLU A 47 -0.13 26.19 -33.89
CA GLU A 47 0.38 24.91 -33.39
C GLU A 47 -0.14 24.61 -31.98
N ARG A 48 -0.31 25.63 -31.14
CA ARG A 48 -0.84 25.52 -29.77
C ARG A 48 -2.21 24.85 -29.69
N TYR A 49 -3.00 24.86 -30.76
CA TYR A 49 -4.27 24.13 -30.83
C TYR A 49 -4.07 22.71 -31.38
N THR A 50 -3.35 22.58 -32.49
CA THR A 50 -3.19 21.30 -33.21
C THR A 50 -2.44 20.23 -32.42
N ILE A 51 -1.50 20.60 -31.54
CA ILE A 51 -0.72 19.64 -30.73
C ILE A 51 -1.54 18.89 -29.69
N PHE A 52 -2.74 19.39 -29.36
CA PHE A 52 -3.66 18.75 -28.43
C PHE A 52 -4.84 18.06 -29.12
N GLU A 53 -4.91 18.11 -30.46
CA GLU A 53 -5.90 17.32 -31.19
C GLU A 53 -5.60 15.82 -31.04
N PRO A 54 -6.61 14.93 -31.16
CA PRO A 54 -6.43 13.49 -30.99
C PRO A 54 -5.34 12.85 -31.87
N ARG A 55 -4.95 13.50 -32.97
CA ARG A 55 -3.86 13.04 -33.84
C ARG A 55 -2.48 13.13 -33.18
N ILE A 56 -2.26 14.14 -32.33
CA ILE A 56 -0.97 14.37 -31.64
C ILE A 56 -1.11 14.09 -30.15
N GLY A 57 -2.18 14.58 -29.51
CA GLY A 57 -2.60 14.23 -28.15
C GLY A 57 -1.55 14.50 -27.08
N CYS A 58 -1.02 15.73 -26.99
CA CYS A 58 0.00 16.10 -26.01
C CYS A 58 -0.52 16.35 -24.59
N ASP A 59 -1.83 16.43 -24.41
CA ASP A 59 -2.51 16.69 -23.14
C ASP A 59 -2.20 15.60 -22.10
N GLN A 60 -2.17 14.34 -22.51
CA GLN A 60 -1.83 13.20 -21.64
C GLN A 60 -0.40 13.23 -21.09
N PHE A 61 0.50 13.99 -21.75
CA PHE A 61 1.91 14.10 -21.37
C PHE A 61 2.22 15.39 -20.59
N LEU A 62 1.22 16.24 -20.35
CA LEU A 62 1.41 17.49 -19.61
C LEU A 62 2.05 17.32 -18.22
N PRO A 63 1.77 16.27 -17.43
CA PRO A 63 2.47 16.04 -16.17
C PRO A 63 3.98 15.88 -16.35
N GLU A 64 4.42 15.01 -17.26
CA GLU A 64 5.83 14.74 -17.54
C GLU A 64 6.53 15.94 -18.16
N ILE A 65 5.84 16.64 -19.07
CA ILE A 65 6.33 17.86 -19.71
C ILE A 65 6.54 18.95 -18.66
N ALA A 66 5.55 19.20 -17.79
CA ALA A 66 5.60 20.22 -16.75
C ALA A 66 6.80 19.99 -15.80
N GLU A 67 6.99 18.77 -15.32
CA GLU A 67 8.14 18.43 -14.48
C GLU A 67 9.48 18.68 -15.21
N CYS A 68 9.59 18.30 -16.48
CA CYS A 68 10.83 18.41 -17.24
C CYS A 68 11.18 19.86 -17.61
N ILE A 69 10.20 20.69 -17.99
CA ILE A 69 10.47 22.08 -18.36
C ILE A 69 10.89 22.91 -17.15
N VAL A 70 10.33 22.63 -15.98
CA VAL A 70 10.63 23.36 -14.74
C VAL A 70 11.90 22.84 -14.04
N ASP A 71 12.16 21.53 -14.10
CA ASP A 71 13.36 20.90 -13.51
C ASP A 71 13.56 21.32 -12.03
N GLY A 72 12.45 21.37 -11.29
CA GLY A 72 12.42 21.67 -9.86
C GLY A 72 12.47 23.14 -9.46
N ARG A 73 12.31 24.11 -10.37
CA ARG A 73 12.34 25.56 -10.09
C ARG A 73 10.95 26.21 -10.13
N ASP A 74 10.56 26.92 -9.08
CA ASP A 74 9.25 27.56 -9.05
C ASP A 74 9.34 28.98 -9.63
N SER A 75 8.80 29.14 -10.85
CA SER A 75 8.71 30.41 -11.58
C SER A 75 7.32 31.06 -11.50
N THR A 76 6.46 30.62 -10.57
CA THR A 76 5.05 31.05 -10.50
C THR A 76 4.89 32.56 -10.40
N GLU A 77 5.74 33.23 -9.60
CA GLU A 77 5.65 34.68 -9.43
C GLU A 77 5.94 35.41 -10.74
N CYS A 78 7.03 35.04 -11.44
CA CYS A 78 7.34 35.60 -12.76
C CYS A 78 6.21 35.37 -13.75
N CYS A 79 5.66 34.15 -13.82
CA CYS A 79 4.60 33.83 -14.75
C CYS A 79 3.30 34.60 -14.47
N ARG A 80 2.96 34.80 -13.19
CA ARG A 80 1.79 35.59 -12.79
C ARG A 80 1.97 37.07 -13.15
N THR A 81 3.14 37.65 -12.85
CA THR A 81 3.41 39.07 -13.15
C THR A 81 3.46 39.36 -14.65
N ASN A 82 3.89 38.40 -15.47
CA ASN A 82 3.99 38.55 -16.93
C ASN A 82 2.84 37.90 -17.71
N ALA A 83 1.74 37.55 -17.03
CA ALA A 83 0.53 37.10 -17.69
C ALA A 83 -0.10 38.28 -18.45
N ILE A 84 -0.49 38.06 -19.71
CA ILE A 84 -1.08 39.10 -20.57
C ILE A 84 -2.54 39.38 -20.14
N GLN A 85 -3.17 38.42 -19.46
CA GLN A 85 -4.50 38.49 -18.86
C GLN A 85 -4.46 37.69 -17.55
N ASP A 86 -4.69 38.36 -16.42
CA ASP A 86 -4.52 37.79 -15.07
C ASP A 86 -5.66 36.84 -14.65
N ASP A 87 -6.82 36.97 -15.30
CA ASP A 87 -7.98 36.09 -15.17
C ASP A 87 -7.80 34.75 -15.90
N GLU A 88 -7.02 34.71 -16.98
CA GLU A 88 -6.68 33.48 -17.73
C GLU A 88 -5.42 32.78 -17.16
N ASN A 89 -5.57 32.21 -15.96
CA ASN A 89 -4.47 31.63 -15.19
C ASN A 89 -4.44 30.09 -15.11
N SER A 90 -5.35 29.41 -15.80
CA SER A 90 -5.57 27.96 -15.66
C SER A 90 -4.35 27.09 -16.00
N CYS A 91 -3.41 27.60 -16.81
CA CYS A 91 -2.19 26.91 -17.22
C CYS A 91 -0.93 27.31 -16.44
N LEU A 92 -1.00 28.33 -15.56
CA LEU A 92 0.18 28.86 -14.87
C LEU A 92 0.81 27.85 -13.90
N GLY A 93 0.09 26.78 -13.54
CA GLY A 93 0.63 25.63 -12.81
C GLY A 93 1.88 25.03 -13.46
N LEU A 94 2.02 25.14 -14.79
CA LEU A 94 3.20 24.68 -15.51
C LEU A 94 4.48 25.36 -15.05
N CYS A 95 4.40 26.59 -14.53
CA CYS A 95 5.57 27.33 -14.05
C CYS A 95 6.16 26.81 -12.74
N ARG A 96 5.45 25.91 -12.06
CA ARG A 96 5.93 25.14 -10.90
C ARG A 96 6.01 23.63 -11.17
N GLY A 97 5.81 23.21 -12.42
CA GLY A 97 5.87 21.82 -12.85
C GLY A 97 4.60 21.02 -12.57
N SER A 98 3.43 21.67 -12.47
CA SER A 98 2.14 21.00 -12.24
C SER A 98 1.19 21.18 -13.43
N PRO A 99 0.45 20.14 -13.84
CA PRO A 99 -0.60 20.24 -14.86
C PRO A 99 -1.96 20.70 -14.28
N ASP A 100 -2.00 21.24 -13.06
CA ASP A 100 -3.26 21.73 -12.44
C ASP A 100 -4.04 22.64 -13.39
N GLY A 101 -5.37 22.46 -13.43
CA GLY A 101 -6.28 23.23 -14.29
C GLY A 101 -6.65 22.56 -15.61
N VAL A 102 -5.99 21.45 -16.00
CA VAL A 102 -6.33 20.68 -17.22
C VAL A 102 -7.77 20.16 -17.22
N ASN A 103 -8.35 19.92 -16.04
CA ASN A 103 -9.76 19.54 -15.88
C ASN A 103 -10.75 20.61 -16.43
N HIS A 104 -10.30 21.85 -16.58
CA HIS A 104 -11.03 22.92 -17.26
C HIS A 104 -10.38 23.22 -18.62
N TRP A 105 -10.32 22.20 -19.48
CA TRP A 105 -9.56 22.18 -20.74
C TRP A 105 -9.68 23.44 -21.60
N ILE A 106 -10.90 23.97 -21.78
CA ILE A 106 -11.13 25.17 -22.61
C ILE A 106 -10.36 26.39 -22.06
N ARG A 107 -10.42 26.63 -20.74
CA ARG A 107 -9.67 27.73 -20.09
C ARG A 107 -8.17 27.44 -20.05
N TYR A 108 -7.80 26.18 -19.87
CA TYR A 108 -6.41 25.76 -19.94
C TYR A 108 -5.79 26.07 -21.31
N GLN A 109 -6.50 25.71 -22.38
CA GLN A 109 -6.10 25.95 -23.76
C GLN A 109 -6.07 27.45 -24.10
N SER A 110 -7.06 28.24 -23.62
CA SER A 110 -7.03 29.71 -23.73
C SER A 110 -5.79 30.30 -23.05
N CYS A 111 -5.51 29.89 -21.81
CA CYS A 111 -4.33 30.32 -21.08
C CYS A 111 -3.03 29.96 -21.82
N LEU A 112 -2.90 28.74 -22.35
CA LEU A 112 -1.72 28.36 -23.14
C LEU A 112 -1.60 29.22 -24.40
N SER A 113 -2.72 29.49 -25.06
CA SER A 113 -2.73 30.29 -26.30
C SER A 113 -2.19 31.71 -26.06
N ILE A 114 -2.45 32.27 -24.87
CA ILE A 114 -2.11 33.65 -24.53
C ILE A 114 -0.76 33.75 -23.81
N ASN A 115 -0.52 32.89 -22.82
CA ASN A 115 0.58 33.06 -21.85
C ASN A 115 1.79 32.15 -22.09
N LEU A 116 1.73 31.17 -23.01
CA LEU A 116 2.80 30.16 -23.15
C LEU A 116 4.18 30.76 -23.42
N ALA A 117 4.26 31.79 -24.27
CA ALA A 117 5.54 32.42 -24.60
C ALA A 117 6.16 33.17 -23.39
N SER A 118 5.36 33.93 -22.63
CA SER A 118 5.85 34.64 -21.44
C SER A 118 6.21 33.65 -20.32
N MET A 119 5.41 32.59 -20.16
CA MET A 119 5.72 31.48 -19.25
C MET A 119 7.05 30.81 -19.59
N TYR A 120 7.28 30.46 -20.86
CA TYR A 120 8.53 29.83 -21.27
C TYR A 120 9.74 30.73 -21.06
N SER A 121 9.60 32.04 -21.28
CA SER A 121 10.64 33.02 -20.96
C SER A 121 10.98 33.02 -19.45
N CYS A 122 9.96 33.04 -18.59
CA CYS A 122 10.14 32.95 -17.14
C CYS A 122 10.82 31.64 -16.72
N ILE A 123 10.33 30.50 -17.20
CA ILE A 123 10.89 29.19 -16.90
C ILE A 123 12.34 29.12 -17.38
N LEU A 124 12.63 29.50 -18.62
CA LEU A 124 13.97 29.48 -19.20
C LEU A 124 14.96 30.37 -18.43
N SER A 125 14.52 31.54 -17.97
CA SER A 125 15.32 32.41 -17.11
C SER A 125 15.70 31.72 -15.80
N SER A 126 14.75 31.00 -15.18
CA SER A 126 14.97 30.29 -13.91
C SER A 126 16.08 29.24 -13.99
N HIS A 127 16.27 28.61 -15.16
CA HIS A 127 17.32 27.60 -15.36
C HIS A 127 18.73 28.11 -15.11
N SER A 128 18.97 29.41 -15.22
CA SER A 128 20.30 30.02 -15.04
C SER A 128 20.46 30.78 -13.72
N ASN A 129 19.37 31.05 -12.99
CA ASN A 129 19.39 31.99 -11.87
C ASN A 129 18.58 31.54 -10.65
N THR A 130 18.09 30.31 -10.63
CA THR A 130 17.30 29.74 -9.53
C THR A 130 17.85 28.36 -9.14
N PRO A 131 18.09 28.10 -7.84
CA PRO A 131 18.52 26.80 -7.36
C PRO A 131 17.43 25.74 -7.56
N THR A 132 17.85 24.49 -7.77
CA THR A 132 16.93 23.34 -7.68
C THR A 132 16.58 23.03 -6.22
N PRO A 133 15.63 22.11 -5.93
CA PRO A 133 15.29 21.78 -4.56
C PRO A 133 16.46 21.13 -3.82
N PRO A 134 16.53 21.28 -2.48
CA PRO A 134 17.41 20.49 -1.63
C PRO A 134 17.14 18.99 -1.81
N GLN A 135 18.17 18.17 -1.60
CA GLN A 135 18.10 16.72 -1.82
C GLN A 135 18.36 15.95 -0.51
N LEU A 136 18.07 14.64 -0.52
CA LEU A 136 18.44 13.72 0.57
C LEU A 136 17.97 14.19 1.96
N MET A 137 16.70 14.61 2.04
CA MET A 137 16.04 14.95 3.31
C MET A 137 16.08 13.76 4.28
N ARG A 138 16.55 13.99 5.51
CA ARG A 138 16.62 12.95 6.55
C ARG A 138 16.46 13.52 7.96
N ILE A 139 16.06 12.65 8.88
CA ILE A 139 16.06 12.94 10.31
C ILE A 139 17.46 12.62 10.85
N ALA A 140 18.12 13.60 11.46
CA ALA A 140 19.39 13.40 12.16
C ALA A 140 19.16 12.86 13.59
N SER A 141 18.20 13.43 14.31
CA SER A 141 17.80 12.99 15.65
C SER A 141 16.33 13.37 15.93
N LYS A 142 15.66 12.68 16.86
CA LYS A 142 14.26 12.94 17.22
C LYS A 142 14.01 12.60 18.69
N THR A 143 13.18 13.39 19.37
CA THR A 143 12.64 13.11 20.70
C THR A 143 11.10 13.17 20.68
N GLY A 144 10.48 13.07 21.86
CA GLY A 144 9.03 13.29 22.03
C GLY A 144 8.54 14.67 21.60
N THR A 145 9.42 15.68 21.61
CA THR A 145 9.03 17.08 21.42
C THR A 145 9.94 17.86 20.47
N THR A 146 11.00 17.22 19.95
CA THR A 146 11.97 17.84 19.06
C THR A 146 12.33 16.92 17.89
N VAL A 147 12.72 17.50 16.77
CA VAL A 147 13.35 16.78 15.66
C VAL A 147 14.46 17.63 15.07
N GLU A 148 15.58 16.99 14.73
CA GLU A 148 16.65 17.58 13.94
C GLU A 148 16.58 17.02 12.53
N ILE A 149 16.45 17.90 11.55
CA ILE A 149 16.27 17.57 10.14
C ILE A 149 17.50 18.07 9.38
N GLN A 150 18.02 17.23 8.49
CA GLN A 150 19.19 17.53 7.68
C GLN A 150 18.93 17.20 6.19
N TRP A 151 19.56 17.94 5.29
CA TRP A 151 19.50 17.73 3.85
C TRP A 151 20.85 17.99 3.17
N SER A 152 20.96 17.65 1.89
CA SER A 152 22.08 18.05 1.02
C SER A 152 21.71 19.27 0.16
N PRO A 153 22.71 20.07 -0.28
CA PRO A 153 22.48 21.21 -1.16
C PRO A 153 21.76 20.83 -2.46
N PRO A 154 21.17 21.81 -3.18
CA PRO A 154 20.65 21.62 -4.53
C PRO A 154 21.68 21.00 -5.49
N ALA A 155 21.23 20.10 -6.37
CA ALA A 155 22.12 19.51 -7.39
C ALA A 155 22.57 20.53 -8.45
N LYS A 156 21.73 21.52 -8.76
CA LYS A 156 22.06 22.60 -9.70
C LYS A 156 21.93 23.95 -8.98
N HIS A 157 22.92 24.80 -9.22
CA HIS A 157 23.06 26.11 -8.61
C HIS A 157 23.02 26.17 -7.07
N PRO A 158 23.71 25.28 -6.34
CA PRO A 158 23.79 25.36 -4.88
C PRO A 158 24.41 26.69 -4.39
N GLU A 159 25.27 27.32 -5.19
CA GLU A 159 25.90 28.62 -4.90
C GLU A 159 24.92 29.78 -4.88
N LEU A 160 23.75 29.65 -5.53
CA LEU A 160 22.73 30.70 -5.56
C LEU A 160 21.87 30.72 -4.30
N VAL A 161 21.93 29.69 -3.45
CA VAL A 161 21.09 29.61 -2.26
C VAL A 161 21.49 30.68 -1.24
N HIS A 162 20.57 31.59 -0.94
CA HIS A 162 20.72 32.58 0.11
C HIS A 162 20.14 32.10 1.44
N ILE A 163 19.01 31.40 1.40
CA ILE A 163 18.31 30.91 2.59
C ILE A 163 17.44 29.70 2.25
N TYR A 164 17.33 28.76 3.19
CA TYR A 164 16.36 27.67 3.16
C TYR A 164 15.14 28.04 4.00
N LYS A 165 13.95 27.87 3.43
CA LYS A 165 12.69 27.94 4.18
C LYS A 165 12.18 26.54 4.43
N VAL A 166 11.94 26.22 5.70
CA VAL A 166 11.48 24.91 6.16
C VAL A 166 10.05 25.06 6.62
N SER A 167 9.13 24.42 5.90
CA SER A 167 7.69 24.48 6.19
C SER A 167 7.23 23.15 6.77
N GLY A 168 6.52 23.20 7.89
CA GLY A 168 5.92 22.03 8.55
C GLY A 168 4.39 22.05 8.50
N HIS A 169 3.77 20.88 8.32
CA HIS A 169 2.32 20.72 8.25
C HIS A 169 1.78 19.83 9.39
N LYS A 170 0.76 20.34 10.09
CA LYS A 170 -0.22 19.60 10.91
C LYS A 170 -1.60 20.27 10.88
N HIS A 171 -1.66 21.59 11.01
CA HIS A 171 -2.88 22.42 10.92
C HIS A 171 -2.63 23.88 10.51
N GLU A 172 -1.43 24.41 10.71
CA GLU A 172 -0.99 25.72 10.22
C GLU A 172 0.42 25.59 9.63
N GLU A 173 0.71 26.32 8.56
CA GLU A 173 2.01 26.32 7.89
C GLU A 173 2.99 27.19 8.67
N VAL A 174 3.74 26.57 9.58
CA VAL A 174 4.83 27.26 10.29
C VAL A 174 6.07 27.18 9.41
N THR A 175 6.59 28.35 9.02
CA THR A 175 7.80 28.46 8.20
C THR A 175 8.97 28.95 9.03
N HIS A 176 10.02 28.14 9.12
CA HIS A 176 11.30 28.52 9.70
C HIS A 176 12.32 28.83 8.60
N SER A 177 13.35 29.63 8.89
CA SER A 177 14.39 29.96 7.91
C SER A 177 15.78 29.68 8.47
N THR A 178 16.67 29.10 7.66
CA THR A 178 18.05 28.81 8.05
C THR A 178 18.99 28.94 6.86
N LYS A 179 20.26 29.29 7.12
CA LYS A 179 21.34 29.22 6.12
C LYS A 179 22.11 27.90 6.18
N LEU A 180 21.91 27.12 7.23
CA LEU A 180 22.53 25.82 7.42
C LEU A 180 21.75 24.74 6.66
N LEU A 181 22.40 23.59 6.44
CA LEU A 181 21.79 22.39 5.88
C LEU A 181 21.06 21.53 6.93
N THR A 182 20.82 22.10 8.10
CA THR A 182 20.16 21.46 9.24
C THR A 182 19.26 22.47 9.95
N ILE A 183 18.18 21.96 10.56
CA ILE A 183 17.34 22.72 11.46
C ILE A 183 16.79 21.83 12.59
N SER A 184 16.69 22.39 13.78
CA SER A 184 16.01 21.76 14.92
C SER A 184 14.63 22.38 15.10
N LEU A 185 13.59 21.57 14.97
CA LEU A 185 12.22 21.94 15.27
C LEU A 185 11.90 21.50 16.69
N THR A 186 11.42 22.42 17.51
CA THR A 186 11.11 22.21 18.93
C THR A 186 9.63 22.45 19.22
N ASN A 187 9.20 22.18 20.46
CA ASN A 187 7.81 22.36 20.91
C ASN A 187 6.78 21.55 20.11
N LEU A 188 7.19 20.37 19.64
CA LEU A 188 6.31 19.45 18.93
C LEU A 188 5.43 18.69 19.94
N LYS A 189 4.19 18.43 19.56
CA LYS A 189 3.27 17.59 20.33
C LYS A 189 3.74 16.14 20.26
N GLN A 190 3.72 15.43 21.38
CA GLN A 190 4.01 14.00 21.42
C GLN A 190 2.98 13.19 20.60
N ASP A 191 3.37 11.98 20.20
CA ASP A 191 2.56 11.01 19.45
C ASP A 191 1.79 11.64 18.27
N THR A 192 2.49 12.48 17.53
CA THR A 192 1.91 13.28 16.47
C THR A 192 2.69 13.10 15.18
N LEU A 193 1.97 12.87 14.09
CA LEU A 193 2.54 12.88 12.75
C LEU A 193 2.73 14.33 12.25
N TYR A 194 3.94 14.61 11.78
CA TYR A 194 4.36 15.85 11.15
C TYR A 194 4.84 15.57 9.73
N SER A 195 4.70 16.57 8.85
CA SER A 195 5.24 16.54 7.49
C SER A 195 6.05 17.82 7.27
N VAL A 196 7.29 17.72 6.80
CA VAL A 196 8.18 18.87 6.63
C VAL A 196 8.86 18.83 5.27
N TYR A 197 8.94 19.98 4.62
CA TYR A 197 9.70 20.13 3.38
C TYR A 197 10.53 21.41 3.40
N VAL A 198 11.51 21.49 2.51
CA VAL A 198 12.44 22.61 2.44
C VAL A 198 12.43 23.21 1.04
N VAL A 199 12.36 24.53 0.97
CA VAL A 199 12.49 25.31 -0.27
C VAL A 199 13.79 26.11 -0.21
N ALA A 200 14.58 26.01 -1.27
CA ALA A 200 15.77 26.83 -1.43
C ALA A 200 15.40 28.17 -2.09
N HIS A 201 15.79 29.28 -1.49
CA HIS A 201 15.58 30.62 -2.05
C HIS A 201 16.92 31.25 -2.45
N ALA A 202 16.92 31.92 -3.60
CA ALA A 202 18.03 32.79 -3.98
C ALA A 202 18.02 34.11 -3.20
N SER A 203 18.97 35.00 -3.48
CA SER A 203 19.03 36.33 -2.87
C SER A 203 17.77 37.16 -3.15
N ASP A 204 17.23 37.05 -4.37
CA ASP A 204 15.88 37.46 -4.72
C ASP A 204 14.91 36.36 -4.29
N ILE A 205 14.11 36.61 -3.26
CA ILE A 205 13.29 35.60 -2.61
C ILE A 205 12.15 35.07 -3.50
N SER A 206 11.79 35.80 -4.57
CA SER A 206 10.83 35.36 -5.59
C SER A 206 11.38 34.18 -6.41
N ARG A 207 12.70 34.06 -6.51
CA ARG A 207 13.41 32.96 -7.18
C ARG A 207 13.66 31.86 -6.19
N LYS A 208 12.84 30.83 -6.29
CA LYS A 208 12.83 29.72 -5.33
C LYS A 208 12.71 28.39 -6.04
N SER A 209 13.19 27.34 -5.40
CA SER A 209 12.94 25.99 -5.85
C SER A 209 11.47 25.61 -5.64
N THR A 210 11.04 24.54 -6.28
CA THR A 210 9.91 23.74 -5.79
C THR A 210 10.26 23.11 -4.42
N PRO A 211 9.28 22.62 -3.65
CA PRO A 211 9.54 21.88 -2.41
C PRO A 211 10.52 20.71 -2.62
N SER A 212 11.37 20.46 -1.62
CA SER A 212 12.09 19.18 -1.49
C SER A 212 11.11 18.02 -1.33
N ASP A 213 11.64 16.80 -1.32
CA ASP A 213 10.90 15.65 -0.80
C ASP A 213 10.34 15.96 0.60
N VAL A 214 9.09 15.59 0.84
CA VAL A 214 8.43 15.79 2.13
C VAL A 214 8.86 14.71 3.10
N LEU A 215 9.47 15.13 4.21
CA LEU A 215 9.87 14.28 5.31
C LEU A 215 8.71 14.14 6.30
N HIS A 216 8.21 12.91 6.45
CA HIS A 216 7.23 12.58 7.48
C HIS A 216 7.92 12.01 8.71
N PHE A 217 7.49 12.43 9.90
CA PHE A 217 8.01 11.90 11.15
C PHE A 217 7.00 12.02 12.27
N SER A 218 7.16 11.22 13.34
CA SER A 218 6.05 10.95 14.25
C SER A 218 6.22 11.28 15.74
N THR A 219 7.19 12.02 16.27
CA THR A 219 7.35 12.31 17.74
C THR A 219 7.08 11.21 18.81
N SER A 220 6.80 9.95 18.44
CA SER A 220 6.59 8.82 19.33
C SER A 220 7.93 8.22 19.71
N PHE A 221 8.00 7.69 20.92
CA PHE A 221 9.18 7.07 21.54
C PHE A 221 9.48 5.65 21.02
N SER A 222 9.13 5.29 19.78
CA SER A 222 9.50 3.98 19.24
C SER A 222 10.91 4.00 18.63
N ASP A 223 11.80 3.18 19.19
CA ASP A 223 13.17 2.91 18.72
C ASP A 223 13.26 2.22 17.35
N ASN A 224 12.13 1.98 16.68
CA ASN A 224 12.08 1.43 15.33
C ASN A 224 12.02 2.57 14.32
N VAL A 225 13.18 3.16 14.02
CA VAL A 225 13.33 4.18 12.98
C VAL A 225 12.89 3.60 11.63
N GLY A 226 11.70 4.02 11.19
CA GLY A 226 11.21 3.84 9.82
C GLY A 226 10.24 2.69 9.55
N VAL A 227 10.10 1.71 10.44
CA VAL A 227 9.13 0.62 10.26
C VAL A 227 7.72 1.12 10.58
N LYS A 228 6.83 1.17 9.60
CA LYS A 228 5.42 1.56 9.81
C LYS A 228 4.58 0.42 10.34
N TYR A 229 4.83 -0.80 9.87
CA TYR A 229 4.24 -2.03 10.38
C TYR A 229 5.09 -3.22 9.89
N SER A 230 4.91 -4.36 10.56
CA SER A 230 5.53 -5.63 10.18
C SER A 230 4.46 -6.71 10.06
N SER A 231 4.53 -7.55 9.04
CA SER A 231 3.66 -8.71 8.86
C SER A 231 4.46 -9.98 8.61
N LYS A 232 3.82 -11.14 8.81
CA LYS A 232 4.41 -12.46 8.57
C LYS A 232 3.55 -13.24 7.59
N VAL A 233 4.21 -13.92 6.66
CA VAL A 233 3.60 -14.85 5.70
C VAL A 233 4.24 -16.21 5.94
N TYR A 234 3.43 -17.21 6.25
CA TYR A 234 3.88 -18.58 6.48
C TYR A 234 3.61 -19.41 5.24
N LEU A 235 4.63 -20.07 4.71
CA LEU A 235 4.50 -21.00 3.58
C LEU A 235 5.42 -22.22 3.79
N PRO A 236 5.03 -23.39 3.26
CA PRO A 236 5.92 -24.55 3.26
C PRO A 236 7.12 -24.31 2.37
N LYS A 237 8.23 -25.02 2.64
CA LYS A 237 9.48 -24.84 1.89
C LYS A 237 9.34 -25.26 0.42
N GLU A 238 8.38 -26.14 0.16
CA GLU A 238 8.07 -26.74 -1.13
C GLU A 238 7.03 -25.93 -1.93
N ALA A 239 6.57 -24.79 -1.40
CA ALA A 239 5.63 -23.92 -2.11
C ALA A 239 6.22 -23.47 -3.47
N SER A 240 5.40 -23.48 -4.52
CA SER A 240 5.83 -23.08 -5.87
C SER A 240 5.92 -21.56 -6.05
N GLY A 241 5.28 -20.79 -5.17
CA GLY A 241 5.26 -19.35 -5.23
C GLY A 241 4.84 -18.71 -3.90
N ALA A 242 5.05 -17.40 -3.79
CA ALA A 242 4.63 -16.59 -2.66
C ALA A 242 4.04 -15.25 -3.14
N SER A 243 3.13 -14.67 -2.35
CA SER A 243 2.62 -13.32 -2.59
C SER A 243 2.70 -12.51 -1.31
N LEU A 244 3.48 -11.42 -1.35
CA LEU A 244 3.71 -10.53 -0.21
C LEU A 244 2.94 -9.23 -0.44
N ALA A 245 2.21 -8.75 0.57
CA ALA A 245 1.44 -7.52 0.48
C ALA A 245 2.06 -6.39 1.29
N CYS A 246 1.97 -5.16 0.77
CA CYS A 246 2.41 -3.96 1.44
C CYS A 246 1.52 -2.74 1.20
N HIS A 247 1.40 -1.86 2.18
CA HIS A 247 0.68 -0.58 2.05
C HIS A 247 1.39 0.54 2.83
N LEU A 248 1.56 1.71 2.22
CA LEU A 248 2.20 2.86 2.87
C LEU A 248 1.44 4.13 2.51
N ARG A 249 1.27 5.04 3.48
CA ARG A 249 0.75 6.38 3.19
C ARG A 249 1.78 7.14 2.37
N MET A 250 1.35 7.74 1.27
CA MET A 250 2.18 8.57 0.41
C MET A 250 2.34 9.96 1.02
N GLY A 251 3.54 10.50 0.87
CA GLY A 251 3.82 11.91 1.07
C GLY A 251 3.54 12.73 -0.18
N VAL A 252 3.30 14.03 -0.01
CA VAL A 252 3.14 14.97 -1.14
C VAL A 252 4.44 14.97 -1.96
N GLY A 253 4.34 14.83 -3.29
CA GLY A 253 5.50 14.80 -4.21
C GLY A 253 6.22 13.45 -4.37
N THR A 254 5.75 12.38 -3.70
CA THR A 254 6.35 11.04 -3.85
C THR A 254 5.92 10.33 -5.13
N LYS A 255 6.81 9.50 -5.71
CA LYS A 255 6.49 8.72 -6.92
C LYS A 255 5.52 7.60 -6.60
N MET A 256 4.53 7.36 -7.47
CA MET A 256 3.52 6.29 -7.36
C MET A 256 4.08 4.88 -7.67
N HIS A 257 5.22 4.53 -7.09
CA HIS A 257 5.82 3.21 -7.30
C HIS A 257 6.45 2.66 -6.03
N MET A 258 6.08 1.44 -5.66
CA MET A 258 6.66 0.74 -4.51
C MET A 258 7.92 0.00 -4.93
N VAL A 259 8.97 0.12 -4.13
CA VAL A 259 10.21 -0.64 -4.28
C VAL A 259 10.25 -1.74 -3.22
N TRP A 260 10.62 -2.94 -3.65
CA TRP A 260 10.83 -4.08 -2.77
C TRP A 260 12.31 -4.44 -2.70
N GLU A 261 12.79 -4.70 -1.49
CA GLU A 261 14.14 -5.13 -1.20
C GLU A 261 14.12 -6.35 -0.27
N LYS A 262 15.04 -7.29 -0.44
CA LYS A 262 15.20 -8.47 0.40
C LYS A 262 16.46 -8.32 1.25
N LYS A 263 16.37 -8.68 2.53
CA LYS A 263 17.52 -8.69 3.42
C LYS A 263 18.43 -9.87 3.10
N VAL A 264 19.68 -9.59 2.74
CA VAL A 264 20.74 -10.57 2.44
C VAL A 264 21.93 -10.26 3.36
N GLY A 265 22.11 -11.06 4.40
CA GLY A 265 23.05 -10.76 5.47
C GLY A 265 22.63 -9.52 6.25
N SER A 266 23.49 -8.50 6.30
CA SER A 266 23.21 -7.21 6.96
C SER A 266 22.62 -6.15 6.02
N ALA A 267 22.58 -6.38 4.71
CA ALA A 267 22.17 -5.39 3.71
C ALA A 267 20.83 -5.74 3.05
N TYR A 268 20.07 -4.73 2.62
CA TYR A 268 18.91 -4.90 1.76
C TYR A 268 19.36 -4.82 0.29
N ARG A 269 18.85 -5.73 -0.54
CA ARG A 269 19.09 -5.76 -1.98
C ARG A 269 17.77 -5.70 -2.71
N ARG A 270 17.70 -4.90 -3.77
CA ARG A 270 16.50 -4.78 -4.58
C ARG A 270 16.07 -6.15 -5.11
N VAL A 271 14.76 -6.39 -5.08
CA VAL A 271 14.16 -7.57 -5.69
C VAL A 271 13.85 -7.25 -7.15
N ASP A 272 14.57 -7.88 -8.06
CA ASP A 272 14.41 -7.76 -9.50
C ASP A 272 14.61 -9.10 -10.22
N GLY A 273 14.10 -9.20 -11.44
CA GLY A 273 14.20 -10.39 -12.26
C GLY A 273 12.85 -10.98 -12.70
N PRO A 274 12.86 -11.94 -13.63
CA PRO A 274 11.65 -12.42 -14.31
C PRO A 274 10.69 -13.17 -13.39
N ARG A 275 11.20 -13.76 -12.30
CA ARG A 275 10.40 -14.52 -11.34
C ARG A 275 9.66 -13.63 -10.33
N PHE A 276 10.03 -12.35 -10.23
CA PHE A 276 9.40 -11.39 -9.34
C PHE A 276 8.45 -10.47 -10.11
N LYS A 277 7.20 -10.35 -9.66
CA LYS A 277 6.22 -9.45 -10.25
C LYS A 277 5.68 -8.51 -9.18
N THR A 278 5.94 -7.22 -9.36
CA THR A 278 5.40 -6.19 -8.47
C THR A 278 4.15 -5.58 -9.09
N THR A 279 3.05 -5.60 -8.35
CA THR A 279 1.83 -4.87 -8.68
C THR A 279 1.69 -3.71 -7.71
N THR A 280 1.55 -2.48 -8.20
CA THR A 280 1.34 -1.30 -7.35
C THR A 280 0.16 -0.47 -7.85
N TYR A 281 -0.63 0.10 -6.94
CA TYR A 281 -1.63 1.13 -7.23
C TYR A 281 -1.80 2.05 -6.02
N ALA A 282 -2.42 3.21 -6.22
CA ALA A 282 -2.76 4.13 -5.14
C ALA A 282 -4.26 4.06 -4.83
N SER A 283 -4.62 4.28 -3.56
CA SER A 283 -6.03 4.45 -3.16
C SER A 283 -6.62 5.67 -3.85
N GLU A 284 -7.78 5.50 -4.47
CA GLU A 284 -8.52 6.56 -5.17
C GLU A 284 -9.30 7.46 -4.21
N GLU A 285 -9.65 6.93 -3.02
CA GLU A 285 -10.42 7.62 -1.99
C GLU A 285 -9.62 7.78 -0.69
N GLY A 286 -9.68 8.97 -0.08
CA GLY A 286 -9.05 9.27 1.21
C GLY A 286 -7.58 9.73 1.12
N PRO A 287 -6.81 9.70 2.23
CA PRO A 287 -5.38 10.00 2.19
C PRO A 287 -4.68 9.03 1.23
N LEU A 288 -3.82 9.55 0.35
CA LEU A 288 -3.16 8.77 -0.69
C LEU A 288 -2.36 7.61 -0.06
N VAL A 289 -2.85 6.37 -0.19
CA VAL A 289 -2.16 5.16 0.26
C VAL A 289 -1.66 4.41 -0.95
N LEU A 290 -0.37 4.13 -1.01
CA LEU A 290 0.21 3.25 -2.02
C LEU A 290 0.15 1.81 -1.55
N VAL A 291 -0.46 0.95 -2.36
CA VAL A 291 -0.60 -0.48 -2.09
C VAL A 291 0.21 -1.26 -3.11
N SER A 292 0.89 -2.31 -2.65
CA SER A 292 1.74 -3.13 -3.49
C SER A 292 1.69 -4.61 -3.12
N ALA A 293 1.77 -5.47 -4.13
CA ALA A 293 1.99 -6.90 -3.97
C ALA A 293 3.25 -7.31 -4.72
N LEU A 294 4.07 -8.15 -4.09
CA LEU A 294 5.22 -8.82 -4.70
C LEU A 294 4.90 -10.30 -4.84
N ASP A 295 4.72 -10.75 -6.08
CA ASP A 295 4.62 -12.17 -6.39
C ASP A 295 5.99 -12.74 -6.70
N ILE A 296 6.29 -13.88 -6.08
CA ILE A 296 7.52 -14.66 -6.26
C ILE A 296 7.11 -15.97 -6.91
N ARG A 297 7.60 -16.22 -8.12
CA ARG A 297 7.44 -17.50 -8.84
C ARG A 297 8.68 -18.36 -8.66
N ASP A 298 8.52 -19.66 -8.80
CA ASP A 298 9.60 -20.65 -8.65
C ASP A 298 10.33 -20.42 -7.34
N LEU A 299 9.56 -20.38 -6.24
CA LEU A 299 10.05 -20.05 -4.90
C LEU A 299 11.11 -21.08 -4.46
N ASP A 300 12.23 -20.57 -3.92
CA ASP A 300 13.33 -21.40 -3.44
C ASP A 300 13.65 -21.15 -1.96
N SER A 301 14.44 -22.02 -1.34
CA SER A 301 14.76 -21.94 0.10
C SER A 301 15.50 -20.68 0.51
N SER A 302 16.21 -20.02 -0.42
CA SER A 302 16.89 -18.76 -0.16
C SER A 302 15.93 -17.58 -0.06
N ASP A 303 14.70 -17.72 -0.56
CA ASP A 303 13.67 -16.66 -0.59
C ASP A 303 13.03 -16.35 0.73
N PHE A 304 13.03 -17.31 1.64
CA PHE A 304 12.56 -17.08 2.99
C PHE A 304 13.46 -16.06 3.70
N GLY A 305 12.83 -15.11 4.39
CA GLY A 305 13.54 -14.00 5.01
C GLY A 305 12.70 -12.73 5.10
N ILE A 306 13.38 -11.62 5.36
CA ILE A 306 12.76 -10.32 5.58
C ILE A 306 12.78 -9.53 4.28
N TYR A 307 11.61 -9.08 3.86
CA TYR A 307 11.42 -8.16 2.75
C TYR A 307 11.03 -6.79 3.29
N LYS A 308 11.58 -5.76 2.68
CA LYS A 308 11.29 -4.35 2.94
C LYS A 308 10.57 -3.78 1.73
N CYS A 309 9.45 -3.12 1.95
CA CYS A 309 8.76 -2.35 0.94
C CYS A 309 8.79 -0.87 1.31
N HIS A 310 9.12 0.00 0.36
CA HIS A 310 9.14 1.43 0.59
C HIS A 310 8.74 2.20 -0.67
N VAL A 311 8.24 3.42 -0.51
CA VAL A 311 7.87 4.26 -1.66
C VAL A 311 9.14 4.71 -2.38
N ARG A 312 9.15 4.70 -3.71
CA ARG A 312 10.31 5.15 -4.49
C ARG A 312 10.57 6.64 -4.21
N GLY A 313 11.75 6.95 -3.70
CA GLY A 313 12.13 8.31 -3.27
C GLY A 313 12.00 8.55 -1.76
N ASN A 314 11.35 7.64 -1.02
CA ASN A 314 11.29 7.68 0.45
C ASN A 314 11.63 6.29 1.02
N SER A 315 12.88 6.10 1.46
CA SER A 315 13.35 4.86 2.10
C SER A 315 13.31 4.92 3.63
N ASN A 316 12.97 6.08 4.19
CA ASN A 316 12.96 6.33 5.63
C ASN A 316 11.72 5.73 6.30
N GLU A 317 10.62 5.61 5.56
CA GLU A 317 9.41 4.92 6.00
C GLU A 317 9.18 3.67 5.13
N TYR A 318 9.03 2.52 5.76
CA TYR A 318 8.92 1.24 5.08
C TYR A 318 8.05 0.25 5.86
N GLY A 319 7.46 -0.69 5.13
CA GLY A 319 6.84 -1.88 5.71
C GLY A 319 7.84 -3.04 5.67
N GLU A 320 7.76 -3.94 6.65
CA GLU A 320 8.51 -5.20 6.65
C GLU A 320 7.56 -6.39 6.52
N VAL A 321 7.90 -7.33 5.65
CA VAL A 321 7.16 -8.58 5.46
C VAL A 321 8.14 -9.73 5.65
N HIS A 322 7.89 -10.57 6.65
CA HIS A 322 8.71 -11.75 6.93
C HIS A 322 8.09 -12.97 6.25
N LEU A 323 8.74 -13.49 5.22
CA LEU A 323 8.39 -14.75 4.59
C LEU A 323 9.05 -15.89 5.36
N VAL A 324 8.26 -16.69 6.06
CA VAL A 324 8.73 -17.70 7.02
C VAL A 324 8.39 -19.09 6.51
N ALA A 325 9.41 -19.94 6.44
CA ALA A 325 9.25 -21.35 6.11
C ALA A 325 8.57 -22.07 7.29
N HIS A 326 7.36 -22.59 7.07
CA HIS A 326 6.58 -23.28 8.08
C HIS A 326 5.66 -24.32 7.45
N SER A 327 5.51 -25.48 8.11
CA SER A 327 4.55 -26.52 7.74
C SER A 327 3.60 -26.72 8.92
N TYR A 328 2.30 -26.55 8.69
CA TYR A 328 1.27 -26.74 9.71
C TYR A 328 1.10 -28.21 10.12
N ALA A 329 1.52 -29.15 9.27
CA ALA A 329 1.56 -30.57 9.60
C ALA A 329 2.72 -30.95 10.54
N SER A 330 3.69 -30.04 10.74
CA SER A 330 4.87 -30.28 11.55
C SER A 330 4.70 -29.75 12.98
N GLY A 331 4.86 -30.64 13.96
CA GLY A 331 4.82 -30.30 15.38
C GLY A 331 3.47 -30.57 16.05
N PRO A 332 3.33 -30.27 17.35
CA PRO A 332 2.09 -30.47 18.08
C PRO A 332 1.04 -29.43 17.65
N PRO A 333 -0.24 -29.81 17.55
CA PRO A 333 -1.31 -28.86 17.24
C PRO A 333 -1.51 -27.84 18.38
N PRO A 334 -2.18 -26.70 18.10
CA PRO A 334 -2.59 -25.76 19.14
C PRO A 334 -3.40 -26.44 20.25
N PRO A 335 -3.39 -25.95 21.51
CA PRO A 335 -4.07 -26.61 22.63
C PRO A 335 -5.59 -26.77 22.46
N ASN A 336 -6.21 -25.88 21.70
CA ASN A 336 -7.64 -25.89 21.41
C ASN A 336 -7.86 -26.05 19.90
N PRO A 337 -8.94 -26.72 19.48
CA PRO A 337 -9.34 -26.71 18.07
C PRO A 337 -9.73 -25.28 17.65
N PRO A 338 -9.81 -25.00 16.33
CA PRO A 338 -10.39 -23.75 15.82
C PRO A 338 -11.75 -23.46 16.48
N GLU A 339 -12.19 -22.21 16.61
CA GLU A 339 -13.54 -21.90 17.09
C GLU A 339 -14.58 -22.22 15.99
N THR A 340 -15.83 -22.50 16.35
CA THR A 340 -16.90 -22.52 15.35
C THR A 340 -17.22 -21.10 14.87
N LEU A 341 -17.86 -20.98 13.70
CA LEU A 341 -18.32 -19.67 13.21
C LEU A 341 -19.29 -19.01 14.20
N LEU A 342 -20.14 -19.80 14.85
CA LEU A 342 -21.08 -19.31 15.86
C LEU A 342 -20.36 -18.84 17.13
N GLU A 343 -19.36 -19.58 17.61
CA GLU A 343 -18.55 -19.22 18.77
C GLU A 343 -17.78 -17.92 18.51
N CYS A 344 -17.07 -17.84 17.38
CA CYS A 344 -16.33 -16.64 17.01
C CYS A 344 -17.26 -15.44 16.82
N CYS A 345 -18.40 -15.61 16.15
CA CYS A 345 -19.37 -14.54 15.93
C CYS A 345 -19.94 -14.03 17.26
N SER A 346 -20.36 -14.95 18.15
CA SER A 346 -20.94 -14.60 19.45
C SER A 346 -19.93 -13.88 20.35
N ARG A 347 -18.64 -14.22 20.22
CA ARG A 347 -17.55 -13.52 20.91
C ARG A 347 -17.24 -12.14 20.31
N SER A 348 -17.31 -12.02 18.99
CA SER A 348 -16.88 -10.82 18.26
C SER A 348 -17.97 -9.76 18.10
N VAL A 349 -19.23 -10.16 18.11
CA VAL A 349 -20.40 -9.26 18.06
C VAL A 349 -20.88 -9.02 19.49
N VAL A 350 -20.41 -7.94 20.11
CA VAL A 350 -20.79 -7.59 21.51
C VAL A 350 -22.13 -6.84 21.57
N ARG A 351 -22.57 -6.24 20.45
CA ARG A 351 -23.80 -5.44 20.38
C ARG A 351 -25.03 -6.34 20.39
N ALA A 352 -25.79 -6.29 21.48
CA ALA A 352 -26.99 -7.11 21.69
C ALA A 352 -28.00 -7.11 20.53
N HIS A 353 -28.20 -5.97 19.83
CA HIS A 353 -29.12 -5.89 18.69
C HIS A 353 -28.59 -6.57 17.41
N CYS A 354 -27.27 -6.71 17.27
CA CYS A 354 -26.63 -7.41 16.14
C CYS A 354 -26.32 -8.88 16.44
N ASN A 355 -26.49 -9.37 17.69
CA ASN A 355 -26.31 -10.80 18.02
C ASN A 355 -27.23 -11.71 17.20
N SER A 356 -28.39 -11.19 16.79
CA SER A 356 -29.30 -11.90 15.89
C SER A 356 -28.64 -12.28 14.56
N VAL A 357 -27.63 -11.54 14.09
CA VAL A 357 -26.87 -11.84 12.87
C VAL A 357 -26.12 -13.16 12.99
N CYS A 358 -25.56 -13.47 14.16
CA CYS A 358 -24.86 -14.75 14.39
C CYS A 358 -25.78 -15.98 14.28
N ARG A 359 -27.11 -15.77 14.36
CA ARG A 359 -28.13 -16.82 14.32
C ARG A 359 -29.10 -16.67 13.15
N ALA A 360 -28.88 -15.71 12.26
CA ALA A 360 -29.79 -15.40 11.15
C ALA A 360 -29.69 -16.48 10.07
N GLY A 361 -30.78 -17.22 9.84
CA GLY A 361 -30.86 -18.24 8.79
C GLY A 361 -31.23 -19.66 9.23
N SER A 362 -31.63 -19.88 10.49
CA SER A 362 -32.02 -21.22 10.92
C SER A 362 -33.26 -21.28 11.81
N THR A 363 -34.15 -22.21 11.48
CA THR A 363 -35.28 -22.69 12.30
C THR A 363 -34.84 -23.73 13.35
N ARG A 364 -33.57 -24.14 13.36
CA ARG A 364 -32.92 -25.00 14.38
C ARG A 364 -31.43 -24.67 14.47
N GLU A 365 -31.01 -23.80 15.37
CA GLU A 365 -29.61 -23.63 15.86
C GLU A 365 -28.46 -23.81 14.84
N ARG A 366 -28.61 -23.35 13.60
CA ARG A 366 -27.54 -23.40 12.58
C ARG A 366 -27.13 -21.98 12.26
N GLY A 367 -25.87 -21.67 12.57
CA GLY A 367 -25.28 -20.35 12.42
C GLY A 367 -25.09 -19.93 10.97
N LEU A 368 -24.37 -18.81 10.80
CA LEU A 368 -24.05 -18.17 9.53
C LEU A 368 -23.44 -19.14 8.49
N LYS A 369 -23.98 -19.16 7.27
CA LYS A 369 -23.36 -19.86 6.13
C LYS A 369 -22.23 -19.02 5.51
N PRO A 370 -21.07 -19.63 5.19
CA PRO A 370 -20.03 -18.99 4.40
C PRO A 370 -20.58 -18.38 3.09
N GLY A 371 -20.31 -17.09 2.84
CA GLY A 371 -20.65 -16.40 1.60
C GLY A 371 -21.97 -15.60 1.58
N ASN A 372 -22.87 -15.77 2.56
CA ASN A 372 -24.14 -15.04 2.67
C ASN A 372 -24.13 -14.01 3.81
N PHE A 373 -23.10 -13.15 3.83
CA PHE A 373 -22.75 -12.30 4.98
C PHE A 373 -23.19 -10.84 4.86
N LEU A 374 -24.35 -10.52 4.29
CA LEU A 374 -24.80 -9.12 4.29
C LEU A 374 -25.62 -8.82 5.55
N PRO A 375 -25.04 -8.20 6.61
CA PRO A 375 -25.85 -7.72 7.71
C PRO A 375 -26.85 -6.69 7.18
N ARG A 376 -28.04 -6.61 7.79
CA ARG A 376 -28.95 -5.47 7.58
C ARG A 376 -28.15 -4.17 7.83
N ILE A 377 -28.48 -3.09 7.12
CA ILE A 377 -27.77 -1.79 7.14
C ILE A 377 -27.35 -1.32 8.56
N ARG A 378 -28.14 -1.66 9.60
CA ARG A 378 -27.87 -1.31 11.01
C ARG A 378 -26.74 -2.09 11.70
N CYS A 379 -26.14 -3.08 11.06
CA CYS A 379 -25.06 -3.92 11.62
C CYS A 379 -23.83 -3.97 10.69
N LEU A 380 -23.68 -3.01 9.77
CA LEU A 380 -22.51 -2.93 8.88
C LEU A 380 -21.19 -2.67 9.64
N ASP A 381 -21.26 -2.10 10.84
CA ASP A 381 -20.11 -1.83 11.71
C ASP A 381 -19.49 -3.08 12.31
N VAL A 382 -20.28 -4.15 12.45
CA VAL A 382 -19.78 -5.45 12.88
C VAL A 382 -19.39 -6.35 11.71
N PHE A 383 -19.56 -5.88 10.46
CA PHE A 383 -19.26 -6.67 9.25
C PHE A 383 -17.81 -7.13 9.20
N GLN A 384 -16.85 -6.26 9.51
CA GLN A 384 -15.43 -6.65 9.57
C GLN A 384 -15.18 -7.69 10.66
N SER A 385 -15.84 -7.59 11.83
CA SER A 385 -15.73 -8.57 12.90
C SER A 385 -16.28 -9.94 12.50
N LEU A 386 -17.38 -9.98 11.72
CA LEU A 386 -17.93 -11.21 11.15
C LEU A 386 -17.00 -11.82 10.10
N LEU A 387 -16.46 -10.97 9.23
CA LEU A 387 -15.48 -11.37 8.24
C LEU A 387 -14.26 -11.99 8.93
N ARG A 388 -13.72 -11.42 10.01
CA ARG A 388 -12.58 -12.02 10.75
C ARG A 388 -12.80 -13.47 11.20
N CYS A 389 -14.05 -13.86 11.50
CA CYS A 389 -14.39 -15.24 11.87
C CYS A 389 -14.31 -16.23 10.71
N THR A 390 -14.34 -15.76 9.47
CA THR A 390 -14.16 -16.59 8.27
C THR A 390 -12.79 -16.35 7.62
N LEU A 391 -12.34 -15.10 7.59
CA LEU A 391 -11.19 -14.64 6.82
C LEU A 391 -9.83 -14.90 7.44
N SER A 392 -9.71 -15.00 8.76
CA SER A 392 -8.37 -15.06 9.41
C SER A 392 -7.52 -16.23 8.89
N GLU A 393 -8.18 -17.31 8.48
CA GLU A 393 -7.56 -18.47 7.86
C GLU A 393 -7.43 -18.38 6.33
N MET A 394 -8.12 -17.44 5.68
CA MET A 394 -8.16 -17.27 4.22
C MET A 394 -7.49 -15.98 3.75
N ASN A 395 -6.67 -15.34 4.61
CA ASN A 395 -6.02 -14.07 4.30
C ASN A 395 -5.14 -14.21 3.04
N ASN A 396 -5.49 -13.50 1.97
CA ASN A 396 -4.71 -13.45 0.73
C ASN A 396 -4.74 -12.03 0.13
N PRO A 397 -4.16 -11.04 0.84
CA PRO A 397 -4.17 -9.66 0.38
C PRO A 397 -3.40 -9.49 -0.93
N GLY A 398 -2.36 -10.30 -1.17
CA GLY A 398 -1.57 -10.29 -2.39
C GLY A 398 -2.44 -10.54 -3.64
N CYS A 399 -3.30 -11.57 -3.61
CA CYS A 399 -4.25 -11.82 -4.69
C CYS A 399 -5.20 -10.65 -4.96
N CYS A 400 -5.79 -10.08 -3.91
CA CYS A 400 -6.72 -8.96 -4.06
C CYS A 400 -6.06 -7.71 -4.62
N ILE A 401 -4.81 -7.44 -4.24
CA ILE A 401 -4.00 -6.34 -4.77
C ILE A 401 -3.71 -6.56 -6.26
N ARG A 402 -3.45 -7.81 -6.71
CA ARG A 402 -3.31 -8.13 -8.14
C ARG A 402 -4.58 -7.84 -8.92
N LYS A 403 -5.74 -8.13 -8.32
CA LYS A 403 -7.07 -7.83 -8.87
C LYS A 403 -7.47 -6.35 -8.74
N LYS A 404 -6.59 -5.49 -8.22
CA LYS A 404 -6.80 -4.04 -8.08
C LYS A 404 -8.03 -3.67 -7.23
N ILE A 405 -8.36 -4.50 -6.24
CA ILE A 405 -9.43 -4.18 -5.28
C ILE A 405 -9.04 -2.91 -4.50
N PRO A 406 -9.89 -1.88 -4.38
CA PRO A 406 -9.56 -0.65 -3.69
C PRO A 406 -9.02 -0.87 -2.28
N TYR A 407 -8.09 -0.02 -1.84
CA TYR A 407 -7.42 -0.16 -0.54
C TYR A 407 -8.41 -0.28 0.63
N HIS A 408 -9.45 0.56 0.64
CA HIS A 408 -10.47 0.56 1.68
C HIS A 408 -11.35 -0.71 1.68
N CYS A 409 -11.33 -1.52 0.62
CA CYS A 409 -12.02 -2.80 0.51
C CYS A 409 -11.14 -4.01 0.82
N LEU A 410 -9.83 -3.84 0.99
CA LEU A 410 -8.92 -4.96 1.27
C LEU A 410 -9.19 -5.66 2.60
N GLY A 411 -9.96 -5.04 3.51
CA GLY A 411 -10.47 -5.70 4.71
C GLY A 411 -11.41 -6.89 4.43
N MET A 412 -11.90 -7.04 3.20
CA MET A 412 -12.60 -8.25 2.74
C MET A 412 -11.65 -9.42 2.39
N CYS A 413 -10.37 -9.12 2.17
CA CYS A 413 -9.36 -10.09 1.75
C CYS A 413 -8.39 -10.47 2.86
N ASP A 414 -8.15 -9.54 3.79
CA ASP A 414 -7.29 -9.77 4.93
C ASP A 414 -7.77 -8.99 6.14
N SER A 415 -7.94 -9.72 7.24
CA SER A 415 -8.35 -9.21 8.56
C SER A 415 -7.51 -8.05 9.11
N ASN A 416 -6.28 -7.88 8.64
CA ASN A 416 -5.33 -6.83 9.03
C ASN A 416 -5.62 -5.47 8.38
N PHE A 417 -6.43 -5.43 7.32
CA PHE A 417 -6.88 -4.18 6.72
C PHE A 417 -8.21 -3.75 7.35
N GLU A 418 -8.35 -2.46 7.64
CA GLU A 418 -9.60 -1.88 8.16
C GLU A 418 -10.67 -1.79 7.07
N LEU A 419 -11.91 -2.14 7.41
CA LEU A 419 -13.08 -2.01 6.54
C LEU A 419 -14.09 -1.10 7.26
N THR A 420 -14.21 0.15 6.80
CA THR A 420 -15.08 1.14 7.47
C THR A 420 -16.55 0.96 7.08
N THR A 421 -17.45 1.41 7.97
CA THR A 421 -18.91 1.31 7.83
C THR A 421 -19.50 2.00 6.61
N GLN A 422 -18.91 3.12 6.19
CA GLN A 422 -19.37 3.90 5.02
C GLN A 422 -18.91 3.28 3.69
N SER A 423 -17.84 2.49 3.71
CA SER A 423 -17.24 1.88 2.51
C SER A 423 -17.76 0.46 2.23
N GLY A 424 -18.26 -0.25 3.24
CA GLY A 424 -18.62 -1.67 3.14
C GLY A 424 -19.68 -2.02 2.09
N SER A 425 -20.64 -1.12 1.79
CA SER A 425 -21.65 -1.36 0.75
C SER A 425 -21.07 -1.30 -0.67
N ASN A 426 -20.12 -0.40 -0.89
CA ASN A 426 -19.49 -0.21 -2.21
C ASN A 426 -18.52 -1.34 -2.51
N CYS A 427 -17.88 -1.92 -1.47
CA CYS A 427 -16.96 -3.05 -1.62
C CYS A 427 -17.62 -4.36 -2.09
N LEU A 428 -18.95 -4.47 -2.04
CA LEU A 428 -19.66 -5.67 -2.44
C LEU A 428 -19.57 -5.95 -3.94
N GLU A 429 -19.23 -4.95 -4.76
CA GLU A 429 -18.97 -5.17 -6.18
C GLU A 429 -17.79 -6.12 -6.42
N TYR A 430 -16.79 -6.12 -5.51
CA TYR A 430 -15.60 -6.98 -5.58
C TYR A 430 -15.80 -8.36 -4.93
N GLN A 431 -17.01 -8.73 -4.52
CA GLN A 431 -17.23 -9.97 -3.76
C GLN A 431 -16.78 -11.24 -4.51
N ASN A 432 -16.87 -11.24 -5.84
CA ASN A 432 -16.53 -12.41 -6.65
C ASN A 432 -15.00 -12.57 -6.73
N GLU A 433 -14.29 -11.47 -6.92
CA GLU A 433 -12.84 -11.37 -6.93
C GLU A 433 -12.26 -11.81 -5.58
N VAL A 434 -12.87 -11.34 -4.48
CA VAL A 434 -12.52 -11.75 -3.12
C VAL A 434 -12.70 -13.25 -2.93
N ARG A 435 -13.85 -13.81 -3.34
CA ARG A 435 -14.12 -15.25 -3.24
C ARG A 435 -13.14 -16.09 -4.07
N GLN A 436 -12.74 -15.62 -5.25
CA GLN A 436 -11.71 -16.28 -6.04
C GLN A 436 -10.37 -16.32 -5.28
N CYS A 437 -9.96 -15.21 -4.66
CA CYS A 437 -8.73 -15.17 -3.87
C CYS A 437 -8.78 -16.06 -2.61
N GLN A 438 -9.95 -16.23 -2.01
CA GLN A 438 -10.18 -17.15 -0.89
C GLN A 438 -10.12 -18.61 -1.36
N ALA A 439 -10.74 -18.93 -2.49
CA ALA A 439 -10.69 -20.25 -3.10
C ALA A 439 -9.25 -20.68 -3.40
N GLU A 440 -8.40 -19.77 -3.90
CA GLU A 440 -6.96 -20.03 -4.09
C GLU A 440 -6.27 -20.54 -2.82
N VAL A 441 -6.67 -20.08 -1.63
CA VAL A 441 -6.12 -20.56 -0.35
C VAL A 441 -6.75 -21.89 0.05
N LEU A 442 -8.09 -22.00 -0.06
CA LEU A 442 -8.81 -23.21 0.33
C LEU A 442 -8.42 -24.43 -0.51
N ASP A 443 -8.16 -24.25 -1.80
CA ASP A 443 -7.74 -25.32 -2.72
C ASP A 443 -6.38 -25.92 -2.35
N THR A 444 -5.54 -25.21 -1.58
CA THR A 444 -4.25 -25.72 -1.09
C THR A 444 -4.38 -26.54 0.20
N ARG A 445 -5.54 -26.51 0.84
CA ARG A 445 -5.78 -27.15 2.14
C ARG A 445 -6.52 -28.48 1.98
N PRO A 446 -6.44 -29.37 2.97
CA PRO A 446 -7.20 -30.61 2.93
C PRO A 446 -8.71 -30.37 3.00
N GLU A 447 -9.47 -31.26 2.41
CA GLU A 447 -10.91 -31.31 2.63
C GLU A 447 -11.22 -31.74 4.07
N ALA A 448 -12.44 -31.42 4.51
CA ALA A 448 -12.96 -31.94 5.78
C ALA A 448 -12.92 -33.48 5.79
N VAL A 449 -12.76 -34.05 6.98
CA VAL A 449 -12.85 -35.50 7.14
C VAL A 449 -14.27 -35.96 6.86
N SER A 450 -14.44 -36.92 5.95
CA SER A 450 -15.73 -37.56 5.63
C SER A 450 -15.93 -38.85 6.40
N ASN A 451 -17.20 -39.25 6.56
CA ASN A 451 -17.62 -40.53 7.15
C ASN A 451 -16.95 -40.84 8.51
N LEU A 452 -16.88 -39.81 9.37
CA LEU A 452 -16.38 -39.96 10.74
C LEU A 452 -17.40 -40.75 11.58
N HIS A 453 -16.99 -41.95 11.98
CA HIS A 453 -17.78 -42.84 12.82
C HIS A 453 -17.06 -43.11 14.14
N VAL A 454 -17.85 -43.17 15.22
CA VAL A 454 -17.34 -43.49 16.56
C VAL A 454 -18.08 -44.68 17.12
N LYS A 455 -17.29 -45.67 17.55
CA LYS A 455 -17.76 -46.83 18.30
C LYS A 455 -17.25 -46.74 19.73
N ASN A 456 -18.15 -46.84 20.69
CA ASN A 456 -17.78 -46.87 22.10
C ASN A 456 -17.41 -48.30 22.52
N GLU A 457 -16.23 -48.46 23.09
CA GLU A 457 -15.73 -49.67 23.76
C GLU A 457 -15.44 -49.31 25.23
N ALA A 458 -16.44 -49.48 26.09
CA ALA A 458 -16.39 -49.03 27.49
C ALA A 458 -16.06 -47.53 27.63
N ASP A 459 -14.90 -47.17 28.21
CA ASP A 459 -14.43 -45.78 28.38
C ASP A 459 -13.65 -45.23 27.17
N VAL A 460 -13.49 -46.04 26.11
CA VAL A 460 -12.71 -45.74 24.92
C VAL A 460 -13.63 -45.49 23.73
N ALA A 461 -13.49 -44.33 23.09
CA ALA A 461 -14.09 -44.03 21.81
C ALA A 461 -13.11 -44.41 20.70
N VAL A 462 -13.51 -45.34 19.83
CA VAL A 462 -12.76 -45.79 18.66
C VAL A 462 -13.29 -45.05 17.44
N LEU A 463 -12.44 -44.20 16.88
CA LEU A 463 -12.73 -43.33 15.74
C LEU A 463 -12.26 -44.00 14.45
N ASN A 464 -13.07 -43.93 13.41
CA ASN A 464 -12.71 -44.31 12.04
C ASN A 464 -13.27 -43.27 11.07
N TRP A 465 -12.52 -42.96 10.02
CA TRP A 465 -12.94 -42.01 8.98
C TRP A 465 -12.33 -42.35 7.63
N GLU A 466 -12.78 -41.66 6.58
CA GLU A 466 -12.20 -41.78 5.25
C GLU A 466 -11.01 -40.84 5.04
N ARG A 467 -10.06 -41.28 4.20
CA ARG A 467 -8.88 -40.48 3.91
C ARG A 467 -9.26 -39.28 3.05
N SER A 468 -9.15 -38.08 3.61
CA SER A 468 -9.21 -36.82 2.87
C SER A 468 -8.00 -36.65 1.94
N GLU A 469 -8.22 -36.07 0.76
CA GLU A 469 -7.16 -35.72 -0.18
C GLU A 469 -6.23 -34.65 0.40
N ASN A 470 -5.01 -34.56 -0.15
CA ASN A 470 -3.98 -33.59 0.25
C ASN A 470 -3.66 -33.54 1.76
N THR A 471 -3.94 -34.60 2.51
CA THR A 471 -3.70 -34.67 3.96
C THR A 471 -2.38 -35.34 4.31
N GLU A 472 -1.62 -34.71 5.21
CA GLU A 472 -0.37 -35.24 5.75
C GLU A 472 -0.56 -35.82 7.17
N VAL A 473 -1.35 -35.14 8.01
CA VAL A 473 -1.61 -35.53 9.39
C VAL A 473 -3.04 -35.20 9.80
N TYR A 474 -3.61 -36.00 10.70
CA TYR A 474 -4.87 -35.71 11.36
C TYR A 474 -4.62 -35.25 12.80
N HIS A 475 -5.22 -34.14 13.19
CA HIS A 475 -5.28 -33.70 14.58
C HIS A 475 -6.64 -34.06 15.17
N ILE A 476 -6.62 -34.74 16.30
CA ILE A 476 -7.81 -35.18 17.02
C ILE A 476 -7.82 -34.48 18.36
N TYR A 477 -8.85 -33.68 18.59
CA TYR A 477 -9.13 -33.03 19.86
C TYR A 477 -10.27 -33.76 20.55
N HIS A 478 -10.16 -33.92 21.86
CA HIS A 478 -11.24 -34.49 22.65
C HIS A 478 -11.31 -33.86 24.04
N ARG A 479 -12.52 -33.77 24.59
CA ARG A 479 -12.75 -33.33 25.97
C ARG A 479 -13.91 -34.09 26.61
N ARG A 480 -14.03 -33.93 27.93
CA ARG A 480 -15.15 -34.44 28.73
C ARG A 480 -15.81 -33.31 29.50
N ARG A 481 -17.14 -33.25 29.51
CA ARG A 481 -17.97 -32.34 30.33
C ARG A 481 -17.53 -30.88 30.18
N LYS A 482 -17.24 -30.45 28.94
CA LYS A 482 -16.74 -29.09 28.63
C LYS A 482 -15.43 -28.71 29.37
N GLY A 483 -14.65 -29.70 29.80
CA GLY A 483 -13.31 -29.49 30.35
C GLY A 483 -12.28 -29.06 29.30
N PRO A 484 -10.99 -28.95 29.66
CA PRO A 484 -9.94 -28.59 28.72
C PRO A 484 -9.78 -29.66 27.63
N TYR A 485 -9.49 -29.20 26.41
CA TYR A 485 -9.18 -30.09 25.30
C TYR A 485 -7.86 -30.82 25.54
N ARG A 486 -7.87 -32.10 25.17
CA ARG A 486 -6.68 -32.92 24.96
C ARG A 486 -6.57 -33.19 23.47
N PHE A 487 -5.35 -33.38 22.98
CA PHE A 487 -5.12 -33.60 21.56
C PHE A 487 -4.13 -34.74 21.32
N LEU A 488 -4.24 -35.34 20.14
CA LEU A 488 -3.26 -36.27 19.59
C LEU A 488 -3.19 -36.09 18.08
N SER A 489 -2.10 -36.55 17.47
CA SER A 489 -1.89 -36.50 16.03
C SER A 489 -1.61 -37.89 15.47
N THR A 490 -2.11 -38.19 14.28
CA THR A 490 -1.91 -39.49 13.62
C THR A 490 -1.93 -39.32 12.10
N THR A 491 -1.20 -40.17 11.40
CA THR A 491 -1.25 -40.28 9.93
C THR A 491 -2.24 -41.36 9.46
N LYS A 492 -2.80 -42.13 10.40
CA LYS A 492 -3.80 -43.17 10.14
C LYS A 492 -5.21 -42.58 10.18
N THR A 493 -6.15 -43.21 9.49
CA THR A 493 -7.57 -42.84 9.51
C THR A 493 -8.36 -43.41 10.71
N THR A 494 -7.64 -43.76 11.78
CA THR A 494 -8.21 -44.35 12.99
C THR A 494 -7.53 -43.78 14.21
N ALA A 495 -8.28 -43.54 15.28
CA ALA A 495 -7.75 -43.12 16.58
C ALA A 495 -8.54 -43.72 17.74
N ARG A 496 -7.91 -43.78 18.92
CA ARG A 496 -8.56 -44.17 20.17
C ARG A 496 -8.39 -43.04 21.18
N VAL A 497 -9.51 -42.54 21.70
CA VAL A 497 -9.52 -41.52 22.76
C VAL A 497 -10.28 -42.03 23.96
N ARG A 498 -9.83 -41.66 25.16
CA ARG A 498 -10.49 -42.07 26.42
C ARG A 498 -11.29 -40.92 26.99
N ASN A 499 -12.39 -41.24 27.66
CA ASN A 499 -13.18 -40.27 28.42
C ASN A 499 -13.53 -39.04 27.57
N ALA A 500 -14.20 -39.23 26.43
CA ALA A 500 -14.60 -38.14 25.54
C ALA A 500 -16.13 -38.11 25.39
N ASP A 501 -16.71 -36.92 25.48
CA ASP A 501 -18.09 -36.64 25.05
C ASP A 501 -18.15 -35.60 23.93
N GLU A 502 -17.01 -35.03 23.55
CA GLU A 502 -16.86 -34.16 22.38
C GLU A 502 -15.53 -34.46 21.71
N ILE A 503 -15.57 -34.64 20.39
CA ILE A 503 -14.41 -34.96 19.56
C ILE A 503 -14.42 -34.06 18.32
N VAL A 504 -13.24 -33.56 17.97
CA VAL A 504 -13.00 -32.79 16.74
C VAL A 504 -11.87 -33.44 15.97
N VAL A 505 -12.08 -33.69 14.68
CA VAL A 505 -11.07 -34.24 13.78
C VAL A 505 -10.78 -33.22 12.68
N LEU A 506 -9.50 -32.91 12.50
CA LEU A 506 -8.98 -32.00 11.48
C LEU A 506 -7.99 -32.73 10.58
N ALA A 507 -8.20 -32.62 9.27
CA ALA A 507 -7.19 -32.97 8.29
C ALA A 507 -6.23 -31.78 8.08
N VAL A 508 -4.92 -32.03 8.11
CA VAL A 508 -3.89 -30.97 8.05
C VAL A 508 -2.78 -31.34 7.09
N ASN A 509 -2.30 -30.35 6.35
CA ASN A 509 -1.12 -30.43 5.50
C ASN A 509 -0.17 -29.27 5.76
N ALA A 510 0.88 -29.14 4.93
CA ALA A 510 1.86 -28.09 5.11
C ALA A 510 1.32 -26.65 4.98
N TYR A 511 0.18 -26.43 4.31
CA TYR A 511 -0.46 -25.12 4.11
C TYR A 511 -1.49 -24.74 5.18
N GLY A 512 -2.01 -25.72 5.93
CA GLY A 512 -2.98 -25.47 6.99
C GLY A 512 -3.93 -26.64 7.24
N ALA A 513 -4.93 -26.37 8.06
CA ALA A 513 -6.00 -27.32 8.36
C ALA A 513 -7.22 -27.11 7.44
N GLY A 514 -7.89 -28.21 7.09
CA GLY A 514 -9.22 -28.19 6.51
C GLY A 514 -10.31 -27.88 7.54
N SER A 515 -11.57 -27.88 7.12
CA SER A 515 -12.69 -27.64 8.03
C SER A 515 -12.80 -28.73 9.11
N ALA A 516 -13.09 -28.30 10.34
CA ALA A 516 -13.25 -29.17 11.50
C ALA A 516 -14.49 -30.07 11.37
N ASN A 517 -14.32 -31.38 11.53
CA ASN A 517 -15.46 -32.29 11.73
C ASN A 517 -15.67 -32.50 13.23
N ARG A 518 -16.84 -32.10 13.75
CA ARG A 518 -17.17 -32.11 15.18
C ARG A 518 -18.31 -33.07 15.47
N ILE A 519 -18.12 -33.88 16.50
CA ILE A 519 -19.13 -34.81 17.00
C ILE A 519 -19.23 -34.69 18.52
N ALA A 520 -20.45 -34.76 19.03
CA ALA A 520 -20.76 -34.76 20.45
C ALA A 520 -21.56 -36.01 20.81
N PHE A 521 -21.39 -36.51 22.04
CA PHE A 521 -22.13 -37.65 22.56
C PHE A 521 -23.32 -37.15 23.38
N GLU A 522 -24.52 -37.26 22.79
CA GLU A 522 -25.79 -36.78 23.36
C GLU A 522 -26.85 -37.87 23.21
N ASP A 523 -27.73 -38.03 24.19
CA ASP A 523 -28.84 -39.00 24.16
C ASP A 523 -28.43 -40.44 23.76
N ASN A 524 -27.28 -40.91 24.28
CA ASN A 524 -26.66 -42.20 24.00
C ASN A 524 -26.17 -42.41 22.54
N GLU A 525 -26.11 -41.37 21.73
CA GLU A 525 -25.63 -41.43 20.35
C GLU A 525 -24.55 -40.37 20.08
N TRP A 526 -23.69 -40.65 19.09
CA TRP A 526 -22.75 -39.66 18.57
C TRP A 526 -23.43 -38.86 17.48
N ILE A 527 -23.62 -37.57 17.72
CA ILE A 527 -24.28 -36.65 16.80
C ILE A 527 -23.20 -35.74 16.19
N GLY A 528 -23.17 -35.70 14.85
CA GLY A 528 -22.35 -34.74 14.12
C GLY A 528 -22.95 -33.34 14.21
N ASN A 529 -22.18 -32.41 14.76
CA ASN A 529 -22.44 -30.99 14.58
C ASN A 529 -21.93 -30.61 13.19
N TYR A 530 -22.81 -30.66 12.21
CA TYR A 530 -22.58 -29.99 10.93
C TYR A 530 -22.70 -28.48 11.17
N ASP A 531 -21.56 -27.83 11.42
CA ASP A 531 -21.41 -26.39 11.14
C ASP A 531 -21.47 -26.14 9.62
#